data_AF-A0A944NHB2-F1
#
_entry.id   AF-A0A944NHB2-F1
#
_cell.length_a   1.000
_cell.length_b   1.000
_cell.length_c   1.000
_cell.angle_alpha   90.00
_cell.angle_beta   90.00
_cell.angle_gamma   90.00
#
_symmetry.space_group_name_H-M   'P 1'
#
loop_
_entity.id
_entity.type
_entity.pdbx_description
1 polymer ?
#
loop_
_entity_poly.entity_id
_entity_poly.type
_entity_poly.pdbx_seq_one_letter_code
_entity_poly.pdbx_strand_id
1 'polypeptide(L)' 'MEGNYEEWGGLTYTYEVRESQLDWPTGVDKVFRHEEYDWVTMVTCEYFNPISGEYFLRRMVRAVLVDVSAE' A
#
# COMPACT_ATOMS: atom_id res chain seq x y z
N MET A 1 -31.01 -2.61 32.64
CA MET A 1 -29.68 -2.20 32.16
C MET A 1 -29.58 -2.69 30.73
N GLU A 2 -30.00 -1.86 29.78
CA GLU A 2 -29.80 -2.13 28.35
C GLU A 2 -28.46 -1.50 27.99
N GLY A 3 -27.49 -2.34 27.63
CA GLY A 3 -26.17 -1.87 27.22
C GLY A 3 -26.28 -1.21 25.85
N ASN A 4 -25.98 0.09 25.79
CA ASN A 4 -25.78 0.80 24.55
C ASN A 4 -24.43 0.34 23.98
N TYR A 5 -24.45 -0.41 22.87
CA TYR A 5 -23.27 -0.63 22.07
C TYR A 5 -23.09 0.63 21.21
N GLU A 6 -22.13 1.47 21.56
CA GLU A 6 -21.69 2.57 20.69
C GLU A 6 -21.12 1.96 19.40
N GLU A 7 -21.82 2.24 18.30
CA GLU A 7 -21.38 1.98 16.94
C GLU A 7 -20.22 2.95 16.67
N TRP A 8 -18.98 2.48 16.79
CA TRP A 8 -17.81 3.26 16.39
C TRP A 8 -17.86 3.40 14.87
N GLY A 9 -18.46 4.48 14.36
CA GLY A 9 -18.48 4.79 12.93
C GLY A 9 -17.05 4.72 12.38
N GLY A 10 -16.87 4.01 11.27
CA GLY A 10 -15.59 3.84 10.62
C GLY A 10 -15.10 5.12 9.95
N LEU A 11 -13.81 5.16 9.62
CA LEU A 11 -13.21 6.16 8.74
C LEU A 11 -12.76 5.49 7.44
N THR A 12 -13.10 6.11 6.31
CA THR A 12 -12.59 5.75 4.99
C THR A 12 -11.47 6.70 4.61
N TYR A 13 -10.32 6.14 4.21
CA TYR A 13 -9.15 6.88 3.75
C TYR A 13 -8.98 6.66 2.25
N THR A 14 -9.13 7.71 1.45
CA THR A 14 -9.00 7.64 0.00
C THR A 14 -7.61 8.08 -0.44
N TYR A 15 -6.90 7.21 -1.15
CA TYR A 15 -5.55 7.47 -1.67
C TYR A 15 -5.55 7.52 -3.20
N GLU A 16 -4.79 8.46 -3.77
CA GLU A 16 -4.63 8.60 -5.23
C GLU A 16 -3.24 8.13 -5.67
N VAL A 17 -3.20 7.20 -6.64
CA VAL A 17 -1.95 6.65 -7.17
C VAL A 17 -1.15 7.74 -7.90
N ARG A 18 0.13 7.90 -7.53
CA ARG A 18 1.07 8.82 -8.18
C ARG A 18 2.18 8.09 -8.92
N GLU A 19 2.59 6.93 -8.42
CA GLU A 19 3.71 6.16 -8.97
C GLU A 19 3.34 4.67 -9.05
N SER A 20 3.69 4.02 -10.17
CA SER A 20 3.72 2.57 -10.29
C SER A 20 4.97 2.16 -11.05
N GLN A 21 5.84 1.40 -10.39
CA GLN A 21 7.10 0.95 -10.98
C GLN A 21 7.38 -0.50 -10.67
N LEU A 22 8.26 -1.08 -11.49
CA LEU A 22 8.73 -2.44 -11.36
C LEU A 22 10.18 -2.40 -10.88
N ASP A 23 10.44 -3.02 -9.75
CA ASP A 23 11.75 -3.00 -9.09
C ASP A 23 12.28 -4.42 -8.87
N TRP A 24 13.60 -4.50 -8.72
CA TRP A 24 14.27 -5.72 -8.27
C TRP A 24 13.98 -5.95 -6.77
N PRO A 25 13.92 -7.21 -6.30
CA PRO A 25 13.70 -7.53 -4.89
C PRO A 25 14.72 -6.91 -3.92
N THR A 26 15.91 -6.56 -4.41
CA THR A 26 16.98 -5.90 -3.66
C THR A 26 16.81 -4.37 -3.54
N GLY A 27 15.83 -3.78 -4.24
CA GLY A 27 15.57 -2.33 -4.27
C GLY A 27 14.86 -1.77 -3.03
N VAL A 28 15.20 -2.26 -1.84
CA VAL A 28 14.53 -1.95 -0.56
C VAL A 28 14.53 -0.45 -0.27
N ASP A 29 15.64 0.23 -0.53
CA ASP A 29 15.77 1.68 -0.28
C ASP A 29 14.77 2.53 -1.07
N LYS A 30 14.37 2.07 -2.26
CA LYS A 30 13.36 2.76 -3.06
C LYS A 30 11.94 2.59 -2.48
N VAL A 31 11.65 1.43 -1.93
CA VAL A 31 10.35 1.10 -1.33
C VAL A 31 10.14 1.88 -0.03
N PHE A 32 11.18 1.94 0.81
CA PHE A 32 11.11 2.60 2.12
C PHE A 32 11.71 4.01 2.13
N ARG A 33 11.83 4.63 0.95
CA ARG A 33 12.23 6.04 0.85
C ARG A 33 11.26 6.89 1.66
N HIS A 34 11.79 7.76 2.51
CA HIS A 34 11.00 8.73 3.24
C HIS A 34 10.21 9.63 2.27
N GLU A 35 8.96 9.90 2.63
CA GLU A 35 8.10 10.86 1.94
C GLU A 35 7.57 11.90 2.92
N GLU A 36 7.33 13.11 2.42
CA GLU A 36 6.89 14.25 3.24
C GLU A 36 5.38 14.21 3.57
N TYR A 37 4.57 13.59 2.72
CA TYR A 37 3.11 13.48 2.88
C TYR A 37 2.71 12.10 3.44
N ASP A 38 1.41 11.92 3.68
CA ASP A 38 0.86 10.60 3.99
C ASP A 38 0.78 9.76 2.71
N TRP A 39 1.66 8.75 2.64
CA TRP A 39 1.75 7.83 1.52
C TRP A 39 1.48 6.41 1.97
N VAL A 40 0.66 5.71 1.19
CA VAL A 40 0.57 4.25 1.21
C VAL A 40 1.39 3.70 0.06
N THR A 41 2.33 2.80 0.39
CA THR A 41 3.12 2.05 -0.59
C THR A 41 2.68 0.59 -0.57
N MET A 42 2.10 0.12 -1.68
CA MET A 42 1.79 -1.29 -1.88
C MET A 42 2.93 -1.97 -2.65
N VAL A 43 3.33 -3.15 -2.18
CA VAL A 43 4.36 -3.96 -2.83
C VAL A 43 3.82 -5.35 -3.08
N THR A 44 3.90 -5.81 -4.33
CA THR A 44 3.51 -7.17 -4.72
C THR A 44 4.64 -7.85 -5.50
N CYS A 45 4.58 -9.17 -5.59
CA CYS A 45 5.50 -9.96 -6.39
C CYS A 45 5.00 -10.07 -7.83
N GLU A 46 5.89 -9.90 -8.81
CA GLU A 46 5.60 -10.15 -10.23
C GLU A 46 6.67 -11.06 -10.83
N TYR A 47 6.35 -11.68 -11.98
CA TYR A 47 7.24 -12.54 -12.75
C TYR A 47 7.73 -13.77 -11.96
N PHE A 48 6.81 -14.67 -11.61
CA PHE A 48 7.17 -15.98 -11.08
C PHE A 48 7.90 -16.82 -12.13
N ASN A 49 9.05 -17.37 -11.75
CA ASN A 49 9.79 -18.34 -12.53
C ASN A 49 9.63 -19.74 -11.89
N PRO A 50 9.02 -20.72 -12.59
CA PRO A 50 8.78 -22.05 -12.02
C PRO A 50 10.04 -22.93 -11.96
N ILE A 51 11.10 -22.58 -12.71
CA ILE A 51 12.38 -23.32 -12.69
C ILE A 51 13.16 -22.97 -11.42
N SER A 52 13.25 -21.68 -11.08
CA SER A 52 13.92 -21.23 -9.85
C SER A 52 13.00 -21.21 -8.63
N GLY A 53 11.68 -21.17 -8.83
CA GLY A 53 10.70 -21.04 -7.74
C GLY A 53 10.61 -19.63 -7.16
N GLU A 54 11.07 -18.61 -7.90
CA GLU A 54 11.22 -17.24 -7.39
C GLU A 54 10.40 -16.23 -8.20
N TYR A 55 10.02 -15.13 -7.56
CA TYR A 55 9.49 -13.94 -8.24
C TYR A 55 10.62 -12.94 -8.49
N PHE A 56 10.94 -12.71 -9.76
CA PHE A 56 12.10 -11.90 -10.14
C PHE A 56 11.93 -10.42 -9.87
N LEU A 57 10.69 -9.92 -9.81
CA LEU A 57 10.43 -8.50 -9.69
C LEU A 57 9.37 -8.21 -8.62
N ARG A 58 9.31 -6.95 -8.22
CA ARG A 58 8.33 -6.39 -7.30
C ARG A 58 7.62 -5.25 -7.99
N ARG A 59 6.29 -5.27 -8.02
CA ARG A 59 5.53 -4.07 -8.38
C ARG A 59 5.34 -3.24 -7.14
N MET A 60 5.77 -2.01 -7.21
CA MET A 60 5.59 -1.01 -6.17
C MET A 60 4.61 0.05 -6.70
N VAL A 61 3.58 0.33 -5.92
CA VAL A 61 2.57 1.36 -6.19
C VAL A 61 2.55 2.31 -5.01
N ARG A 62 2.66 3.61 -5.27
CA ARG A 62 2.57 4.64 -4.23
C ARG A 62 1.36 5.52 -4.47
N ALA A 63 0.59 5.72 -3.43
CA ALA A 63 -0.57 6.58 -3.44
C ALA A 63 -0.51 7.54 -2.26
N VAL A 64 -0.88 8.80 -2.50
CA VAL A 64 -0.92 9.85 -1.48
C VAL A 64 -2.36 10.01 -0.98
N LEU A 65 -2.54 10.24 0.32
CA LEU A 65 -3.87 10.48 0.89
C LEU A 65 -4.48 11.76 0.28
N VAL A 66 -5.74 11.68 -0.16
CA VAL A 66 -6.46 12.82 -0.73
C VAL A 66 -7.77 13.14 -0.03
N ASP A 67 -8.35 12.19 0.72
CA ASP A 67 -9.59 12.41 1.46
C ASP A 67 -9.72 11.46 2.67
N VAL A 68 -10.39 11.95 3.72
CA VAL A 68 -10.78 11.18 4.90
C VAL A 68 -12.24 11.47 5.21
N SER A 69 -13.10 10.46 5.16
CA SER A 69 -14.53 10.59 5.41
C SER A 69 -14.99 9.61 6.48
N ALA A 70 -16.07 9.96 7.20
CA ALA A 70 -16.81 8.98 7.99
C ALA A 70 -17.53 7.99 7.06
N GLU A 71 -17.73 6.75 7.51
CA GLU A 71 -18.64 5.79 6.89
C GLU A 71 -20.12 6.22 6.98
#